data_AF-A0A4W5RP02-F1
#
_entry.id   AF-A0A4W5RP02-F1
#
_cell.length_a   1.000
_cell.length_b   1.000
_cell.length_c   1.000
_cell.angle_alpha   90.00
_cell.angle_beta   90.00
_cell.angle_gamma   90.00
#
_symmetry.space_group_name_H-M   'P 1'
#
loop_
_entity.id
_entity.type
_entity.pdbx_description
1 polymer ?
#
loop_
_entity_poly.entity_id
_entity_poly.type
_entity_poly.pdbx_seq_one_letter_code
_entity_poly.pdbx_strand_id
1 'polypeptide(L)'
;MEKKRAVVKRARQSLFPLRKLKRFGMGPEILKRFYSCNIDSILTGCITAWYGNCSASDCKTLQKVVRTVQYITGAKLPAFQDLNTRRCQRKALKIVKDSSHPSHRLFSLLPHGKRYRSAKSRTKRLLNSFYPQAIRLLNR
;
A
#
# COMPACT_ATOMS: atom_id res chain seq x y z
N MET A 1 -4.43 -15.80 4.98
CA MET A 1 -3.04 -16.26 4.69
C MET A 1 -2.78 -16.45 3.19
N GLU A 2 -3.79 -16.84 2.41
CA GLU A 2 -3.68 -17.13 0.97
C GLU A 2 -3.45 -15.88 0.08
N LYS A 3 -4.14 -14.77 0.39
CA LYS A 3 -4.06 -13.53 -0.41
C LYS A 3 -2.65 -12.91 -0.49
N LYS A 4 -1.83 -13.01 0.57
CA LYS A 4 -0.47 -12.42 0.55
C LYS A 4 0.51 -13.16 -0.36
N ARG A 5 0.48 -14.50 -0.34
CA ARG A 5 1.34 -15.33 -1.20
C ARG A 5 0.93 -15.18 -2.65
N ALA A 6 -0.37 -15.11 -2.91
CA ALA A 6 -0.91 -14.83 -4.24
C ALA A 6 -0.45 -13.46 -4.78
N VAL A 7 -0.47 -12.40 -3.95
CA VAL A 7 0.04 -11.07 -4.34
C VAL A 7 1.51 -11.12 -4.70
N VAL A 8 2.36 -11.75 -3.87
CA VAL A 8 3.79 -11.89 -4.15
C VAL A 8 4.03 -12.68 -5.44
N LYS A 9 3.31 -13.79 -5.64
CA LYS A 9 3.42 -14.62 -6.85
C LYS A 9 3.05 -13.81 -8.10
N ARG A 10 1.92 -13.10 -8.05
CA ARG A 10 1.44 -12.29 -9.18
C ARG A 10 2.37 -11.10 -9.47
N ALA A 11 2.87 -10.44 -8.44
CA ALA A 11 3.83 -9.35 -8.56
C ALA A 11 5.19 -9.81 -9.11
N ARG A 12 5.59 -11.07 -8.87
CA ARG A 12 6.77 -11.67 -9.51
C ARG A 12 6.49 -12.03 -10.96
N GLN A 13 5.33 -12.62 -11.26
CA GLN A 13 4.94 -12.98 -12.62
C GLN A 13 4.89 -11.76 -13.55
N SER A 14 4.43 -10.61 -13.06
CA SER A 14 4.38 -9.36 -13.84
C SER A 14 5.76 -8.77 -14.18
N LEU A 15 6.85 -9.25 -13.55
CA LEU A 15 8.21 -8.88 -13.96
C LEU A 15 8.60 -9.48 -15.32
N PHE A 16 8.06 -10.64 -15.68
CA PHE A 16 8.37 -11.30 -16.95
C PHE A 16 7.97 -10.47 -18.18
N PRO A 17 6.71 -10.02 -18.33
CA PRO A 17 6.33 -9.15 -19.44
C PRO A 17 7.08 -7.81 -19.41
N LEU A 18 7.34 -7.24 -18.22
CA LEU A 18 8.11 -6.00 -18.09
C LEU A 18 9.55 -6.15 -18.63
N ARG A 19 10.21 -7.29 -18.35
CA ARG A 19 11.54 -7.61 -18.90
C ARG A 19 11.50 -7.77 -20.42
N LYS A 20 10.45 -8.42 -20.95
CA LYS A 20 10.25 -8.54 -22.40
C LYS A 20 10.10 -7.17 -23.05
N LEU A 21 9.26 -6.28 -22.50
CA LEU A 21 9.07 -4.92 -23.03
C LEU A 21 10.37 -4.12 -23.05
N LYS A 22 11.21 -4.23 -22.01
CA LYS A 22 12.54 -3.60 -22.02
C LYS A 22 13.44 -4.17 -23.12
N ARG A 23 13.42 -5.49 -23.34
CA ARG A 23 14.20 -6.14 -24.41
C ARG A 23 13.76 -5.71 -25.80
N PHE A 24 12.48 -5.39 -25.99
CA PHE A 24 11.95 -4.84 -27.24
C PHE A 24 12.27 -3.35 -27.46
N GLY A 25 13.06 -2.72 -26.58
CA GLY A 25 13.46 -1.31 -26.74
C GLY A 25 12.35 -0.31 -26.40
N MET A 26 11.32 -0.73 -25.67
CA MET A 26 10.23 0.18 -25.27
C MET A 26 10.75 1.34 -24.41
N GLY A 27 10.29 2.55 -24.73
CA GLY A 27 10.67 3.75 -23.99
C GLY A 27 10.31 3.70 -22.50
N PRO A 28 11.05 4.41 -21.64
CA PRO A 28 10.88 4.37 -20.18
C PRO A 28 9.47 4.78 -19.72
N GLU A 29 8.79 5.67 -20.45
CA GLU A 29 7.42 6.09 -20.14
C GLU A 29 6.39 4.96 -20.32
N ILE A 30 6.56 4.11 -21.33
CA ILE A 30 5.69 2.95 -21.54
C ILE A 30 5.90 1.93 -20.40
N LEU A 31 7.16 1.68 -20.04
CA LEU A 31 7.50 0.79 -18.93
C LEU A 31 6.93 1.30 -17.59
N LYS A 32 6.97 2.61 -17.36
CA LYS A 32 6.40 3.26 -16.18
C LYS A 32 4.87 3.14 -16.15
N ARG A 33 4.19 3.37 -17.28
CA ARG A 33 2.73 3.16 -17.39
C ARG A 33 2.35 1.71 -17.14
N PHE A 34 3.09 0.75 -17.71
CA PHE A 34 2.87 -0.67 -17.46
C PHE A 34 3.01 -1.01 -15.97
N TYR A 35 4.03 -0.46 -15.29
CA TYR A 35 4.17 -0.59 -13.84
C TYR A 35 2.96 -0.05 -13.08
N SER A 36 2.56 1.20 -13.34
CA SER A 36 1.44 1.85 -12.65
C SER A 36 0.11 1.12 -12.87
N CYS A 37 -0.14 0.62 -14.07
CA CYS A 37 -1.41 -0.07 -14.37
C CYS A 37 -1.45 -1.50 -13.85
N ASN A 38 -0.32 -2.22 -13.83
CA ASN A 38 -0.30 -3.65 -13.51
C ASN A 38 0.28 -3.95 -12.12
N ILE A 39 1.54 -3.58 -11.89
CA ILE A 39 2.24 -3.94 -10.66
C ILE A 39 1.71 -3.11 -9.49
N ASP A 40 1.58 -1.79 -9.68
CA ASP A 40 1.06 -0.90 -8.66
C ASP A 40 -0.41 -1.24 -8.33
N SER A 41 -1.23 -1.63 -9.30
CA SER A 41 -2.62 -2.07 -9.02
C SER A 41 -2.69 -3.39 -8.25
N ILE A 42 -1.84 -4.38 -8.58
CA ILE A 42 -1.72 -5.63 -7.82
C ILE A 42 -1.27 -5.36 -6.38
N LEU A 43 -0.29 -4.47 -6.20
CA LEU A 43 0.25 -4.14 -4.89
C LEU A 43 -0.73 -3.31 -4.06
N THR A 44 -1.44 -2.35 -4.66
CA THR A 44 -2.27 -1.37 -3.94
C THR A 44 -3.74 -1.74 -3.85
N GLY A 45 -4.24 -2.69 -4.64
CA GLY A 45 -5.67 -3.00 -4.77
C GLY A 45 -6.39 -3.19 -3.43
N CYS A 46 -5.82 -4.02 -2.55
CA CYS A 46 -6.35 -4.25 -1.18
C CYS A 46 -5.29 -4.08 -0.09
N ILE A 47 -4.24 -3.29 -0.32
CA ILE A 47 -3.06 -3.19 0.58
C ILE A 47 -3.45 -2.92 2.04
N THR A 48 -4.44 -2.06 2.26
CA THR A 48 -4.95 -1.71 3.59
C THR A 48 -5.50 -2.89 4.38
N ALA A 49 -5.97 -3.95 3.70
CA ALA A 49 -6.57 -5.12 4.32
C ALA A 49 -5.57 -6.24 4.65
N TRP A 50 -4.45 -6.32 3.92
CA TRP A 50 -3.48 -7.40 4.08
C TRP A 50 -2.12 -6.95 4.60
N TYR A 51 -1.72 -5.68 4.43
CA TYR A 51 -0.42 -5.16 4.86
C TYR A 51 -0.20 -5.30 6.36
N GLY A 52 -1.24 -5.05 7.17
CA GLY A 52 -1.18 -5.21 8.64
C GLY A 52 -0.83 -6.63 9.12
N ASN A 53 -1.02 -7.62 8.25
CA ASN A 53 -0.73 -9.04 8.50
C ASN A 53 0.57 -9.51 7.83
N CYS A 54 1.33 -8.62 7.19
CA CYS A 54 2.62 -8.96 6.60
C CYS A 54 3.71 -9.07 7.66
N SER A 55 4.52 -10.12 7.56
CA SER A 55 5.76 -10.22 8.32
C SER A 55 6.84 -9.30 7.72
N ALA A 56 7.92 -9.08 8.46
CA ALA A 56 9.09 -8.38 7.95
C ALA A 56 9.69 -9.07 6.70
N SER A 57 9.65 -10.41 6.63
CA SER A 57 10.13 -11.18 5.47
C SER A 57 9.25 -10.98 4.23
N ASP A 58 7.93 -10.91 4.40
CA ASP A 58 6.99 -10.62 3.31
C ASP A 58 7.24 -9.20 2.75
N CYS A 59 7.36 -8.19 3.62
CA CYS A 59 7.65 -6.82 3.24
C CYS A 59 9.00 -6.69 2.51
N LYS A 60 10.04 -7.37 2.99
CA LYS A 60 11.35 -7.42 2.29
C LYS A 60 11.22 -8.02 0.90
N THR A 61 10.42 -9.07 0.74
CA THR A 61 10.20 -9.73 -0.55
C THR A 61 9.48 -8.82 -1.54
N LEU A 62 8.44 -8.11 -1.09
CA LEU A 62 7.71 -7.14 -1.92
C LEU A 62 8.59 -5.95 -2.29
N GLN A 63 9.42 -5.47 -1.35
CA GLN A 63 10.38 -4.41 -1.63
C GLN A 63 11.41 -4.83 -2.68
N LYS A 64 11.85 -6.10 -2.69
CA LYS A 64 12.72 -6.63 -3.76
C LYS A 64 12.04 -6.56 -5.13
N VAL A 65 10.75 -6.87 -5.22
CA VAL A 65 9.99 -6.71 -6.48
C VAL A 65 10.01 -5.25 -6.94
N VAL A 66 9.71 -4.30 -6.05
CA VAL A 66 9.74 -2.87 -6.37
C VAL A 66 11.12 -2.43 -6.84
N ARG A 67 12.19 -2.87 -6.18
CA ARG A 67 13.59 -2.59 -6.59
C ARG A 67 13.91 -3.15 -7.97
N THR A 68 13.48 -4.36 -8.28
CA THR A 68 13.68 -4.96 -9.61
C THR A 68 12.95 -4.16 -10.69
N VAL A 69 11.71 -3.71 -10.43
CA VAL A 69 10.99 -2.86 -11.37
C VAL A 69 11.75 -1.55 -11.58
N GLN A 70 12.19 -0.90 -10.50
CA GLN A 70 12.96 0.34 -10.56
C GLN A 70 14.23 0.18 -11.40
N TYR A 71 14.95 -0.93 -11.25
CA TYR A 71 16.11 -1.23 -12.09
C TYR A 71 15.74 -1.43 -13.58
N ILE A 72 14.61 -2.05 -13.87
CA ILE A 72 14.15 -2.27 -15.25
C ILE A 72 13.72 -0.94 -15.88
N THR A 73 12.88 -0.16 -15.20
CA THR A 73 12.33 1.12 -15.68
C THR A 73 13.34 2.27 -15.66
N GLY A 74 14.39 2.21 -14.85
CA GLY A 74 15.33 3.32 -14.65
C GLY A 74 14.74 4.50 -13.88
N ALA A 75 13.51 4.40 -13.38
CA ALA A 75 12.81 5.46 -12.68
C ALA A 75 12.80 5.22 -11.17
N LYS A 76 12.92 6.29 -10.37
CA LYS A 76 12.79 6.20 -8.92
C LYS A 76 11.34 5.86 -8.56
N LEU A 77 11.14 4.68 -7.97
CA LEU A 77 9.83 4.22 -7.50
C LEU A 77 9.71 4.41 -5.98
N PRO A 78 8.51 4.73 -5.47
CA PRO A 78 8.27 4.84 -4.03
C PRO A 78 8.52 3.50 -3.34
N ALA A 79 8.95 3.53 -2.07
CA ALA A 79 9.09 2.31 -1.31
C ALA A 79 7.71 1.65 -1.10
N PHE A 80 7.70 0.33 -0.92
CA PHE A 80 6.47 -0.40 -0.72
C PHE A 80 5.69 0.08 0.54
N GLN A 81 6.43 0.47 1.58
CA GLN A 81 5.85 1.07 2.78
C GLN A 81 5.20 2.44 2.53
N ASP A 82 5.78 3.24 1.63
CA ASP A 82 5.24 4.56 1.28
C ASP A 82 3.95 4.40 0.48
N LEU A 83 3.89 3.42 -0.42
CA LEU A 83 2.66 3.06 -1.15
C LEU A 83 1.54 2.71 -0.19
N ASN A 84 1.82 1.87 0.81
CA ASN A 84 0.82 1.54 1.85
C ASN A 84 0.42 2.78 2.65
N THR A 85 1.38 3.59 3.09
CA THR A 85 1.12 4.79 3.90
C THR A 85 0.25 5.79 3.15
N ARG A 86 0.61 6.11 1.90
CA ARG A 86 -0.15 7.01 1.02
C ARG A 86 -1.56 6.48 0.76
N ARG A 87 -1.71 5.17 0.52
CA ARG A 87 -3.02 4.55 0.28
C ARG A 87 -3.88 4.57 1.54
N CYS A 88 -3.31 4.25 2.70
CA CYS A 88 -3.98 4.32 3.99
C CYS A 88 -4.49 5.75 4.27
N GLN A 89 -3.63 6.76 4.10
CA GLN A 89 -4.00 8.16 4.30
C GLN A 89 -5.11 8.60 3.36
N ARG A 90 -5.00 8.35 2.04
CA ARG A 90 -6.05 8.70 1.08
C ARG A 90 -7.39 8.06 1.41
N LYS A 91 -7.39 6.79 1.81
CA LYS A 91 -8.62 6.10 2.20
C LYS A 91 -9.20 6.68 3.49
N ALA A 92 -8.37 6.95 4.49
CA ALA A 92 -8.79 7.54 5.75
C ALA A 92 -9.38 8.95 5.55
N LEU A 93 -8.71 9.81 4.77
CA LEU A 93 -9.21 11.14 4.43
C LEU A 93 -10.55 11.09 3.68
N LYS A 94 -10.77 10.09 2.82
CA LYS A 94 -12.06 9.89 2.16
C LYS A 94 -13.17 9.56 3.17
N ILE A 95 -12.88 8.70 4.15
CA ILE A 95 -13.84 8.35 5.23
C ILE A 95 -14.11 9.56 6.14
N VAL A 96 -13.07 10.34 6.47
CA VAL A 96 -13.22 11.55 7.29
C VAL A 96 -14.06 12.60 6.55
N LYS A 97 -13.88 12.76 5.25
CA LYS A 97 -14.63 13.73 4.44
C LYS A 97 -16.11 13.33 4.27
N ASP A 98 -16.39 12.03 4.27
CA ASP A 98 -17.74 11.48 4.05
C ASP A 98 -18.44 11.22 5.40
N SER A 99 -19.32 12.14 5.81
CA SER A 99 -20.11 12.02 7.04
C SER A 99 -21.12 10.87 7.01
N SER A 100 -21.54 10.40 5.83
CA SER A 100 -22.47 9.28 5.65
C SER A 100 -21.78 7.92 5.79
N HIS A 101 -20.44 7.90 5.76
CA HIS A 101 -19.68 6.66 5.80
C HIS A 101 -19.89 5.94 7.15
N PRO A 102 -20.17 4.62 7.16
CA PRO A 102 -20.47 3.88 8.40
C PRO A 102 -19.33 3.93 9.42
N SER A 103 -18.09 3.97 8.94
CA SER A 103 -16.89 4.06 9.78
C SER A 103 -16.44 5.49 10.09
N HIS A 104 -17.19 6.53 9.69
CA HIS A 104 -16.84 7.94 9.96
C HIS A 104 -16.66 8.19 11.46
N ARG A 105 -17.53 7.60 12.29
CA ARG A 105 -17.49 7.71 13.77
C ARG A 105 -16.17 7.21 14.39
N LEU A 106 -15.46 6.31 13.71
CA LEU A 106 -14.15 5.81 14.18
C LEU A 106 -13.05 6.88 14.06
N PHE A 107 -13.24 7.89 13.21
CA PHE A 107 -12.34 9.03 13.04
C PHE A 107 -12.87 10.25 13.78
N SER A 108 -13.11 10.11 15.08
CA SER A 108 -13.54 11.23 15.93
C SER A 108 -12.33 12.04 16.39
N LEU A 109 -12.43 13.37 16.29
CA LEU A 109 -11.43 14.28 16.84
C LEU A 109 -11.54 14.38 18.38
N LEU A 110 -10.42 14.68 19.01
CA LEU A 110 -10.38 15.10 20.41
C LEU A 110 -10.95 16.52 20.57
N PRO A 111 -11.35 16.94 21.79
CA PRO A 111 -11.96 18.26 22.03
C PRO A 111 -11.13 19.44 21.50
N HIS A 112 -9.80 19.32 21.47
CA HIS A 112 -8.90 20.33 20.95
C HIS A 112 -8.79 20.35 19.40
N GLY A 113 -9.50 19.49 18.68
CA GLY A 113 -9.66 19.51 17.22
C GLY A 113 -8.45 19.09 16.36
N LYS A 114 -7.28 18.82 16.94
CA LYS A 114 -6.02 18.57 16.18
C LYS A 114 -5.69 17.10 15.97
N ARG A 115 -6.22 16.19 16.78
CA ARG A 115 -5.87 14.76 16.77
C ARG A 115 -7.11 13.90 16.83
N TYR A 116 -7.07 12.78 16.12
CA TYR A 116 -8.08 11.73 16.16
C TYR A 116 -7.90 10.84 17.39
N ARG A 117 -9.00 10.29 17.89
CA ARG A 117 -9.00 9.35 19.01
C ARG A 117 -8.31 8.04 18.60
N SER A 118 -7.18 7.76 19.22
CA SER A 118 -6.46 6.50 19.01
C SER A 118 -7.26 5.31 19.55
N ALA A 119 -7.32 4.24 18.77
CA ALA A 119 -7.91 2.98 19.23
C ALA A 119 -6.97 2.29 20.24
N LYS A 120 -7.47 1.97 21.42
CA LYS A 120 -6.76 1.09 22.37
C LYS A 120 -6.80 -0.34 21.84
N SER A 121 -5.68 -1.05 21.91
CA SER A 121 -5.61 -2.44 21.49
C SER A 121 -4.62 -3.23 22.33
N ARG A 122 -5.01 -4.43 22.74
CA ARG A 122 -4.15 -5.38 23.47
C ARG A 122 -3.28 -6.24 22.54
N THR A 123 -3.57 -6.28 21.24
CA THR A 123 -2.87 -7.16 20.30
C THR A 123 -2.24 -6.37 19.14
N LYS A 124 -1.02 -6.76 18.74
CA LYS A 124 -0.35 -6.18 17.56
C LYS A 124 -1.18 -6.36 16.28
N ARG A 125 -1.94 -7.47 16.18
CA ARG A 125 -2.82 -7.74 15.03
C ARG A 125 -3.87 -6.65 14.84
N LEU A 126 -4.60 -6.29 15.89
CA LEU A 126 -5.61 -5.23 15.81
C LEU A 126 -4.95 -3.86 15.65
N LEU A 127 -3.84 -3.60 16.36
CA LEU A 127 -3.09 -2.35 16.22
C LEU A 127 -2.58 -2.10 14.79
N ASN A 128 -2.21 -3.16 14.07
CA ASN A 128 -1.74 -3.11 12.68
C ASN A 128 -2.87 -3.20 11.64
N SER A 129 -4.12 -3.31 12.08
CA SER A 129 -5.26 -3.26 11.16
C SER A 129 -5.45 -1.83 10.60
N PHE A 130 -6.28 -1.72 9.56
CA PHE A 130 -6.47 -0.47 8.82
C PHE A 130 -6.79 0.73 9.71
N TYR A 131 -7.82 0.67 10.56
CA TYR A 131 -8.30 1.85 11.30
C TYR A 131 -7.27 2.39 12.31
N PRO A 132 -6.71 1.57 13.23
CA PRO A 132 -5.72 2.07 14.18
C PRO A 132 -4.42 2.51 13.50
N GLN A 133 -4.04 1.88 12.38
CA GLN A 133 -2.91 2.33 11.58
C GLN A 133 -3.20 3.68 10.91
N ALA A 134 -4.36 3.85 10.30
CA ALA A 134 -4.77 5.08 9.64
C ALA A 134 -4.83 6.27 10.61
N ILE A 135 -5.43 6.08 11.79
CA ILE A 135 -5.50 7.11 12.84
C ILE A 135 -4.10 7.54 13.28
N ARG A 136 -3.17 6.59 13.50
CA ARG A 136 -1.78 6.91 13.82
C ARG A 136 -1.06 7.68 12.71
N LEU A 137 -1.37 7.39 11.44
CA LEU A 137 -0.80 8.10 10.30
C LEU A 137 -1.36 9.51 10.10
N LEU A 138 -2.59 9.76 10.53
CA LEU A 138 -3.22 11.09 10.50
C LEU A 138 -2.87 11.95 11.72
N ASN A 139 -2.44 11.33 12.83
CA ASN A 139 -2.02 12.01 14.05
C ASN A 139 -0.52 12.37 14.09
N ARG A 140 0.23 12.00 13.04
CA ARG A 140 1.61 12.45 12.84
C ARG A 140 1.61 13.89 12.36
#